data_AF-A0A956XVK2-F1
#
_entry.id   AF-A0A956XVK2-F1
#
_cell.length_a   1.000
_cell.length_b   1.000
_cell.length_c   1.000
_cell.angle_alpha   90.00
_cell.angle_beta   90.00
_cell.angle_gamma   90.00
#
_symmetry.space_group_name_H-M   'P 1'
#
loop_
_entity.id
_entity.type
_entity.pdbx_description
1 polymer ?
#
loop_
_entity_poly.entity_id
_entity_poly.type
_entity_poly.pdbx_seq_one_letter_code
_entity_poly.pdbx_strand_id
1 'polypeptide(L)'
;MSILPFPSFLDDVKEKGLRKAVVEGVNETVERITAGMNIQDIREAMRGDAPSRRPNPRLQPHADGFWMHMRPGYYHQDMTGVYPTFRLGWLSTYFVVFETITGLLLMFWYT
;
A
#
# COMPACT_ATOMS: atom_id res chain seq x y z
N MET A 1 -12.16 -15.88 26.42
CA MET A 1 -10.83 -15.52 26.95
C MET A 1 -9.82 -15.93 25.90
N SER A 2 -9.26 -14.96 25.17
CA SER A 2 -8.21 -15.21 24.18
C SER A 2 -6.93 -15.64 24.89
N ILE A 3 -6.15 -16.50 24.23
CA ILE A 3 -4.92 -17.10 24.77
C ILE A 3 -3.68 -16.27 24.35
N LEU A 4 -3.87 -15.27 23.48
CA LEU A 4 -2.80 -14.41 22.96
C LEU A 4 -3.04 -12.93 23.31
N PRO A 5 -1.96 -12.14 23.50
CA PRO A 5 -2.03 -10.70 23.78
C PRO A 5 -2.46 -9.86 22.56
N PHE A 6 -2.70 -10.49 21.41
CA PHE A 6 -3.18 -9.86 20.19
C PHE A 6 -4.47 -10.54 19.73
N PRO A 7 -5.44 -9.79 19.19
CA PRO A 7 -6.68 -10.37 18.66
C PRO A 7 -6.32 -11.35 17.53
N SER A 8 -6.74 -12.61 17.68
CA SER A 8 -6.46 -13.66 16.72
C SER A 8 -7.66 -13.89 15.80
N PHE A 9 -7.42 -14.25 14.53
CA PHE A 9 -8.47 -14.60 13.57
C PHE A 9 -9.44 -15.67 14.11
N LEU A 10 -8.96 -16.56 14.99
CA LEU A 10 -9.77 -17.59 15.63
C LEU A 10 -10.78 -17.03 16.64
N ASP A 11 -10.45 -15.92 17.31
CA ASP A 11 -11.37 -15.21 18.20
C ASP A 11 -12.46 -14.48 17.41
N ASP A 12 -12.10 -13.83 16.29
CA ASP A 12 -13.07 -13.17 15.39
C ASP A 12 -14.06 -14.15 14.76
N VAL A 13 -13.59 -15.35 14.36
CA VAL A 13 -14.46 -16.41 13.81
C VAL A 13 -15.46 -16.90 14.85
N LYS A 14 -15.04 -17.00 16.12
CA LYS A 14 -15.88 -17.47 17.23
C LYS A 14 -16.94 -16.44 17.64
N GLU A 15 -16.61 -15.15 17.54
CA GLU A 15 -17.49 -14.05 17.97
C GLU A 15 -18.45 -13.59 16.88
N LYS A 16 -17.97 -13.47 15.63
CA LYS A 16 -18.71 -12.85 14.52
C LYS A 16 -19.20 -13.84 13.46
N GLY A 17 -18.72 -15.09 13.51
CA GLY A 17 -18.99 -16.13 12.52
C GLY A 17 -18.04 -16.07 11.31
N LEU A 18 -17.76 -17.23 10.71
CA LEU A 18 -16.70 -17.42 9.70
C LEU A 18 -16.84 -16.49 8.48
N ARG A 19 -18.06 -16.23 8.01
CA ARG A 19 -18.30 -15.33 6.86
C ARG A 19 -17.97 -13.88 7.17
N LYS A 20 -18.30 -13.40 8.37
CA LYS A 20 -18.10 -12.00 8.75
C LYS A 20 -16.63 -11.72 9.06
N ALA A 21 -15.98 -12.65 9.77
CA ALA A 21 -14.55 -12.58 10.06
C ALA A 21 -13.68 -12.56 8.79
N VAL A 22 -14.04 -13.36 7.77
CA VAL A 22 -13.31 -13.35 6.47
C VAL A 22 -13.48 -12.02 5.75
N VAL A 23 -14.69 -11.47 5.68
CA VAL A 23 -14.93 -10.17 5.02
C VAL A 23 -14.19 -9.04 5.74
N GLU A 24 -14.16 -9.07 7.07
CA GLU A 24 -13.44 -8.09 7.88
C GLU A 24 -11.92 -8.18 7.70
N GLY A 25 -11.36 -9.39 7.72
CA GLY A 25 -9.93 -9.59 7.46
C GLY A 25 -9.51 -9.20 6.04
N VAL A 26 -10.37 -9.44 5.04
CA VAL A 26 -10.13 -8.98 3.67
C VAL A 26 -10.17 -7.46 3.59
N ASN A 27 -11.16 -6.81 4.21
CA ASN A 27 -11.25 -5.35 4.25
C ASN A 27 -10.00 -4.74 4.92
N GLU A 28 -9.56 -5.27 6.05
CA GLU A 28 -8.36 -4.81 6.75
C GLU A 28 -7.10 -4.99 5.89
N THR A 29 -6.98 -6.12 5.20
CA THR A 29 -5.85 -6.38 4.29
C THR A 29 -5.84 -5.37 3.15
N VAL A 30 -7.00 -5.10 2.55
CA VAL A 30 -7.13 -4.13 1.46
C VAL A 30 -6.83 -2.71 1.96
N GLU A 31 -7.31 -2.32 3.14
CA GLU A 31 -7.03 -1.03 3.75
C GLU A 31 -5.53 -0.81 3.97
N ARG A 32 -4.82 -1.85 4.44
CA ARG A 32 -3.36 -1.77 4.63
C ARG A 32 -2.59 -1.67 3.30
N ILE A 33 -3.00 -2.42 2.28
CA ILE A 33 -2.32 -2.42 0.97
C ILE A 33 -2.55 -1.10 0.23
N THR A 34 -3.77 -0.56 0.32
CA THR A 34 -4.18 0.63 -0.43
C THR A 34 -3.99 1.92 0.35
N ALA A 35 -3.23 1.89 1.46
CA ALA A 35 -2.94 3.04 2.31
C ALA A 35 -4.23 3.78 2.74
N GLY A 36 -5.18 3.04 3.30
CA GLY A 36 -6.38 3.58 3.97
C GLY A 36 -7.70 3.46 3.20
N MET A 37 -7.72 2.86 2.00
CA MET A 37 -8.98 2.62 1.28
C MET A 37 -9.59 1.24 1.59
N ASN A 38 -10.84 1.21 2.01
CA ASN A 38 -11.56 -0.04 2.15
C ASN A 38 -12.15 -0.50 0.79
N ILE A 39 -12.57 -1.75 0.66
CA ILE A 39 -13.23 -2.31 -0.54
C ILE A 39 -14.43 -1.47 -0.99
N GLN A 40 -15.19 -0.92 -0.02
CA GLN A 40 -16.31 -0.03 -0.32
C GLN A 40 -15.84 1.27 -0.97
N ASP A 41 -14.79 1.88 -0.42
CA ASP A 41 -14.20 3.12 -0.93
C ASP A 41 -13.66 2.93 -2.36
N ILE A 42 -13.02 1.78 -2.62
CA ILE A 42 -12.53 1.41 -3.96
C ILE A 42 -13.71 1.26 -4.93
N ARG A 43 -14.76 0.56 -4.51
CA ARG A 43 -15.95 0.34 -5.33
C ARG A 43 -16.68 1.64 -5.64
N GLU A 44 -16.84 2.52 -4.67
CA GLU A 44 -17.44 3.86 -4.83
C GLU A 44 -16.57 4.73 -5.75
N ALA A 45 -15.24 4.66 -5.61
CA ALA A 45 -14.31 5.33 -6.52
C ALA A 45 -14.45 4.83 -7.97
N MET A 46 -14.59 3.51 -8.17
CA MET A 46 -14.80 2.93 -9.50
C MET A 46 -16.17 3.24 -10.10
N ARG A 47 -17.20 3.41 -9.26
CA ARG A 47 -18.56 3.78 -9.70
C ARG A 47 -18.73 5.28 -9.97
N GLY A 48 -17.81 6.11 -9.48
CA GLY A 48 -17.93 7.56 -9.55
C GLY A 48 -18.91 8.15 -8.54
N ASP A 49 -19.36 7.35 -7.55
CA ASP A 49 -20.25 7.80 -6.49
C ASP A 49 -19.54 8.82 -5.56
N ALA A 50 -20.27 9.64 -4.82
CA ALA A 50 -19.67 10.49 -3.80
C ALA A 50 -19.07 9.64 -2.67
N PRO A 51 -17.89 10.01 -2.10
CA PRO A 51 -17.27 9.21 -1.05
C PRO A 51 -18.16 9.14 0.19
N SER A 52 -18.45 7.91 0.64
CA SER A 52 -19.28 7.66 1.82
C SER A 52 -18.63 8.12 3.12
N ARG A 53 -17.29 8.03 3.22
CA ARG A 53 -16.50 8.43 4.39
C ARG A 53 -15.87 9.83 4.21
N ARG A 54 -15.74 10.57 5.31
CA ARG A 54 -14.94 11.80 5.41
C ARG A 54 -13.85 11.63 6.48
N PRO A 55 -12.61 12.13 6.31
CA PRO A 55 -12.02 12.81 5.14
C PRO A 55 -12.02 11.93 3.87
N ASN A 56 -11.99 12.56 2.68
CA ASN A 56 -12.15 11.86 1.40
C ASN A 56 -11.16 10.67 1.27
N PRO A 57 -11.63 9.42 1.21
CA PRO A 57 -10.77 8.23 1.13
C PRO A 57 -9.85 8.24 -0.09
N ARG A 58 -10.23 8.94 -1.16
CA ARG A 58 -9.43 9.06 -2.39
C ARG A 58 -8.14 9.86 -2.17
N LEU A 59 -8.06 10.67 -1.12
CA LEU A 59 -6.88 11.47 -0.81
C LEU A 59 -5.90 10.74 0.11
N GLN A 60 -6.34 9.69 0.81
CA GLN A 60 -5.50 8.91 1.72
C GLN A 60 -4.35 8.18 1.00
N PRO A 61 -4.57 7.50 -0.14
CA PRO A 61 -3.47 6.91 -0.89
C PRO A 61 -2.42 7.91 -1.32
N HIS A 62 -2.83 9.13 -1.69
CA HIS A 62 -1.91 10.19 -2.10
C HIS A 62 -1.14 10.79 -0.91
N ALA A 63 -1.73 10.81 0.29
CA ALA A 63 -1.07 11.33 1.49
C ALA A 63 -0.11 10.30 2.09
N ASP A 64 -0.59 9.05 2.26
CA ASP A 64 0.04 8.03 3.10
C ASP A 64 0.71 6.92 2.28
N GLY A 65 0.38 6.79 0.99
CA GLY A 65 0.93 5.75 0.13
C GLY A 65 2.36 6.07 -0.29
N PHE A 66 3.31 5.21 0.06
CA PHE A 66 4.74 5.35 -0.31
C PHE A 66 4.94 5.69 -1.79
N TRP A 67 4.21 5.02 -2.68
CA TRP A 67 4.32 5.23 -4.13
C TRP A 67 3.61 6.47 -4.65
N MET A 68 2.46 6.83 -4.08
CA MET A 68 1.68 7.98 -4.55
C MET A 68 2.12 9.30 -3.91
N HIS A 69 2.72 9.25 -2.71
CA HIS A 69 3.34 10.39 -2.06
C HIS A 69 4.51 10.97 -2.89
N MET A 70 5.16 10.14 -3.71
CA MET A 70 6.26 10.59 -4.58
C MET A 70 5.85 11.56 -5.67
N ARG A 71 4.55 11.64 -6.01
CA ARG A 71 4.02 12.61 -6.97
C ARG A 71 3.01 13.53 -6.31
N PRO A 72 3.46 14.65 -5.72
CA PRO A 72 2.57 15.72 -5.29
C PRO A 72 1.75 16.25 -6.46
N GLY A 73 0.42 16.26 -6.32
CA GLY A 73 -0.50 16.79 -7.33
C GLY A 73 -0.38 18.30 -7.63
N TYR A 74 0.43 19.04 -6.86
CA TYR A 74 0.63 20.49 -7.01
C TYR A 74 1.71 20.89 -8.02
N TYR A 75 2.44 19.94 -8.60
CA TYR A 75 3.45 20.27 -9.59
C TYR A 75 2.82 20.68 -10.92
N HIS A 76 3.36 21.76 -11.52
CA HIS A 76 2.97 22.23 -12.85
C HIS A 76 3.15 21.10 -13.87
N GLN A 77 2.30 21.05 -14.91
CA GLN A 77 2.35 19.97 -15.92
C GLN A 77 3.76 19.84 -16.56
N ASP A 78 4.50 20.92 -16.66
CA ASP A 78 5.88 20.94 -17.19
C ASP A 78 6.92 20.22 -16.29
N MET A 79 6.57 19.93 -15.03
CA MET A 79 7.38 19.16 -14.07
C MET A 79 6.94 17.69 -13.98
N THR A 80 5.96 17.26 -14.79
CA THR A 80 5.42 15.88 -14.79
C THR A 80 6.18 14.93 -15.72
N GLY A 81 7.22 15.40 -16.38
CA GLY A 81 8.15 14.55 -17.11
C GLY A 81 8.87 13.57 -16.17
N VAL A 82 9.42 12.50 -16.75
CA VAL A 82 10.34 11.58 -16.05
C VAL A 82 11.50 12.35 -15.39
N TYR A 83 11.85 13.49 -15.99
CA TYR A 83 12.74 14.51 -15.45
C TYR A 83 11.91 15.73 -14.98
N PRO A 84 12.12 16.30 -13.78
CA PRO A 84 13.22 16.06 -12.84
C PRO A 84 12.84 15.21 -11.60
N THR A 85 11.67 14.57 -11.53
CA THR A 85 11.18 13.90 -10.31
C THR A 85 11.83 12.54 -10.07
N PHE A 86 12.20 11.82 -11.13
CA PHE A 86 12.91 10.54 -11.07
C PHE A 86 14.43 10.76 -10.92
N ARG A 87 14.84 11.57 -9.94
CA ARG A 87 16.26 11.93 -9.66
C ARG A 87 17.11 10.72 -9.27
N LEU A 88 18.37 11.03 -8.96
CA LEU A 88 19.39 10.23 -8.29
C LEU A 88 18.90 9.26 -7.19
N GLY A 89 17.78 9.52 -6.51
CA GLY A 89 17.24 8.62 -5.47
C GLY A 89 16.67 7.30 -6.02
N TRP A 90 15.92 7.36 -7.12
CA TRP A 90 15.46 6.13 -7.79
C TRP A 90 16.61 5.43 -8.52
N LEU A 91 17.54 6.21 -9.07
CA LEU A 91 18.77 5.69 -9.65
C LEU A 91 19.65 5.00 -8.59
N SER A 92 19.76 5.53 -7.38
CA SER A 92 20.53 4.92 -6.30
C SER A 92 19.86 3.66 -5.76
N THR A 93 18.52 3.66 -5.65
CA THR A 93 17.76 2.45 -5.27
C THR A 93 17.92 1.35 -6.32
N TYR A 94 17.90 1.72 -7.61
CA TYR A 94 18.20 0.79 -8.71
C TYR A 94 19.60 0.20 -8.57
N PHE A 95 20.64 1.03 -8.37
CA PHE A 95 22.00 0.53 -8.18
C PHE A 95 22.13 -0.36 -6.95
N VAL A 96 21.54 0.01 -5.81
CA VAL A 96 21.56 -0.82 -4.60
C VAL A 96 20.94 -2.19 -4.85
N VAL A 97 19.77 -2.26 -5.48
CA VAL A 97 19.10 -3.53 -5.77
C VAL A 97 19.94 -4.35 -6.76
N PHE A 98 20.41 -3.72 -7.84
CA PHE A 98 21.22 -4.39 -8.86
C PHE A 98 22.52 -4.93 -8.27
N GLU A 99 23.29 -4.10 -7.56
CA GLU A 99 24.54 -4.45 -6.90
C GLU A 99 24.34 -5.54 -5.84
N THR A 100 23.24 -5.49 -5.09
CA THR A 100 22.92 -6.54 -4.10
C THR A 100 22.69 -7.88 -4.81
N ILE A 101 21.89 -7.90 -5.88
CA ILE A 101 21.62 -9.13 -6.63
C ILE A 101 22.91 -9.65 -7.27
N THR A 102 23.63 -8.81 -8.01
CA THR A 102 24.87 -9.22 -8.66
C THR A 102 25.95 -9.60 -7.65
N GLY A 103 26.03 -8.91 -6.51
CA GLY A 103 26.96 -9.21 -5.44
C GLY A 103 26.69 -10.56 -4.80
N LEU A 104 25.43 -10.87 -4.50
CA LEU A 104 25.02 -12.19 -3.99
C LEU A 104 25.30 -13.31 -5.00
N LEU A 105 25.02 -13.07 -6.29
CA LEU A 105 25.37 -14.03 -7.34
C LEU A 105 26.88 -14.24 -7.38
N LEU A 106 27.66 -13.17 -7.44
CA LEU A 106 29.13 -13.26 -7.44
C LEU A 106 29.63 -14.02 -6.21
N MET A 107 29.14 -13.72 -5.00
CA MET A 107 29.52 -14.45 -3.78
C MET A 107 29.25 -15.96 -3.88
N PHE A 108 28.20 -16.39 -4.58
CA PHE A 108 27.91 -17.81 -4.78
C PHE A 108 28.89 -18.51 -5.73
N TRP A 109 29.40 -17.79 -6.74
CA TRP A 109 30.39 -18.32 -7.70
C TRP A 109 31.84 -17.96 -7.36
N TYR A 110 32.05 -17.15 -6.33
CA TYR A 110 33.38 -16.79 -5.83
C TYR A 110 33.85 -17.90 -4.87
N THR A 111 34.45 -18.94 -5.43
CA THR A 111 35.25 -19.95 -4.72
C THR A 111 36.70 -19.51 -4.65
#